data_AF-A0A2E2IIJ4-F1
#
_entry.id   AF-A0A2E2IIJ4-F1
#
_cell.length_a   1.000
_cell.length_b   1.000
_cell.length_c   1.000
_cell.angle_alpha   90.00
_cell.angle_beta   90.00
_cell.angle_gamma   90.00
#
_symmetry.space_group_name_H-M   'P 1'
#
loop_
_entity.id
_entity.type
_entity.pdbx_description
1 polymer ?
#
loop_
_entity_poly.entity_id
_entity_poly.type
_entity_poly.pdbx_seq_one_letter_code
_entity_poly.pdbx_strand_id
1 'polypeptide(L)'
;MKTSTILVLPLLGFLSLPLFADEMENNKQCELIANLTGDYYHHKQSGKSKQDVEQTMRPEFANDEFLRVVDLAINLAYTFPDDLPEEAVEQQVFKGCEQHQH
;
A
#
# COMPACT_ATOMS: atom_id res chain seq x y z
N MET A 1 59.50 -24.34 28.88
CA MET A 1 58.13 -23.82 28.75
C MET A 1 58.10 -22.86 27.57
N LYS A 2 57.32 -23.15 26.52
CA LYS A 2 57.09 -22.27 25.36
C LYS A 2 55.61 -21.87 25.41
N THR A 3 55.33 -20.62 25.73
CA THR A 3 53.97 -20.07 25.70
C THR A 3 53.61 -19.73 24.25
N SER A 4 52.70 -20.51 23.64
CA SER A 4 52.03 -20.15 22.40
C SER A 4 50.84 -19.26 22.75
N THR A 5 50.90 -18.00 22.34
CA THR A 5 49.77 -17.07 22.41
C THR A 5 48.89 -17.30 21.19
N ILE A 6 47.74 -17.95 21.39
CA ILE A 6 46.74 -18.15 20.33
C ILE A 6 45.92 -16.86 20.23
N LEU A 7 46.04 -16.17 19.10
CA LEU A 7 45.23 -15.01 18.76
C LEU A 7 43.86 -15.51 18.27
N VAL A 8 42.84 -15.46 19.11
CA VAL A 8 41.46 -15.80 18.73
C VAL A 8 40.82 -14.56 18.11
N LEU A 9 40.67 -14.58 16.79
CA LEU A 9 39.94 -13.58 16.03
C LEU A 9 38.43 -13.82 16.23
N PRO A 10 37.63 -12.88 16.76
CA PRO A 10 36.19 -13.07 16.80
C PRO A 10 35.66 -12.83 15.39
N LEU A 11 35.16 -13.88 14.73
CA LEU A 11 34.27 -13.73 13.59
C LEU A 11 33.00 -13.03 14.11
N LEU A 12 32.96 -11.70 13.98
CA LEU A 12 31.72 -10.94 13.96
C LEU A 12 30.96 -11.38 12.71
N GLY A 13 30.15 -12.43 12.88
CA GLY A 13 29.15 -12.82 11.91
C GLY A 13 28.19 -11.65 11.74
N PHE A 14 28.31 -10.96 10.61
CA PHE A 14 27.30 -10.04 10.12
C PHE A 14 26.01 -10.84 9.92
N LEU A 15 25.15 -10.81 10.93
CA LEU A 15 23.74 -11.20 10.81
C LEU A 15 23.11 -10.23 9.83
N SER A 16 23.16 -10.62 8.56
CA SER A 16 22.39 -10.01 7.49
C SER A 16 20.95 -10.50 7.72
N LEU A 17 20.12 -9.69 8.36
CA LEU A 17 18.67 -9.89 8.38
C LEU A 17 18.05 -8.96 7.33
N PRO A 18 17.84 -9.39 6.07
CA PRO A 18 16.97 -8.69 5.14
C PRO A 18 15.60 -9.37 5.21
N LEU A 19 14.73 -8.98 6.13
CA LEU A 19 13.39 -9.59 6.16
C LEU A 19 12.24 -8.73 6.67
N PHE A 20 12.47 -7.44 6.99
CA PHE A 20 11.41 -6.55 7.47
C PHE A 20 11.21 -5.26 6.66
N ALA A 21 11.97 -5.07 5.57
CA ALA A 21 11.83 -3.88 4.73
C ALA A 21 10.63 -3.99 3.77
N ASP A 22 10.42 -5.16 3.15
CA ASP A 22 9.31 -5.42 2.23
C ASP A 22 7.94 -5.28 2.91
N GLU A 23 7.75 -5.82 4.12
CA GLU A 23 6.47 -5.76 4.82
C GLU A 23 6.04 -4.32 5.14
N MET A 24 6.99 -3.43 5.44
CA MET A 24 6.70 -2.04 5.77
C MET A 24 6.37 -1.19 4.54
N GLU A 25 6.90 -1.53 3.37
CA GLU A 25 6.57 -0.89 2.09
C GLU A 25 5.23 -1.41 1.54
N ASN A 26 4.99 -2.71 1.64
CA ASN A 26 3.74 -3.36 1.25
C ASN A 26 2.54 -2.82 2.03
N ASN A 27 2.70 -2.60 3.34
CA ASN A 27 1.65 -2.00 4.17
C ASN A 27 1.30 -0.57 3.69
N LYS A 28 2.30 0.24 3.35
CA LYS A 28 2.08 1.61 2.84
C LYS A 28 1.34 1.64 1.51
N GLN A 29 1.56 0.65 0.64
CA GLN A 29 0.81 0.56 -0.62
C GLN A 29 -0.66 0.21 -0.37
N CYS A 30 -0.95 -0.70 0.57
CA CYS A 30 -2.32 -1.02 0.96
C CYS A 30 -3.01 0.16 1.65
N GLU A 31 -2.32 0.90 2.52
CA GLU A 31 -2.81 2.14 3.11
C GLU A 31 -3.16 3.16 2.02
N LEU A 32 -2.27 3.35 1.02
CA LEU A 32 -2.52 4.27 -0.09
C LEU A 32 -3.75 3.88 -0.90
N ILE A 33 -3.89 2.60 -1.26
CA ILE A 33 -5.05 2.11 -2.02
C ILE A 33 -6.34 2.28 -1.22
N ALA A 34 -6.31 1.95 0.08
CA ALA A 34 -7.46 2.09 0.97
C ALA A 34 -7.92 3.54 1.06
N ASN A 35 -7.01 4.46 1.40
CA ASN A 35 -7.32 5.89 1.55
C ASN A 35 -7.85 6.51 0.24
N LEU A 36 -7.19 6.24 -0.90
CA LEU A 36 -7.69 6.73 -2.19
C LEU A 36 -9.07 6.15 -2.53
N THR A 37 -9.31 4.89 -2.17
CA THR A 37 -10.63 4.28 -2.40
C THR A 37 -11.70 4.96 -1.54
N GLY A 38 -11.40 5.30 -0.29
CA GLY A 38 -12.26 6.12 0.58
C GLY A 38 -12.60 7.46 -0.05
N ASP A 39 -11.59 8.22 -0.50
CA ASP A 39 -11.76 9.51 -1.17
C ASP A 39 -12.66 9.40 -2.42
N TYR A 40 -12.43 8.41 -3.28
CA TYR A 40 -13.25 8.21 -4.48
C TYR A 40 -14.66 7.69 -4.17
N TYR A 41 -14.81 6.92 -3.09
CA TYR A 41 -16.11 6.49 -2.61
C TYR A 41 -16.93 7.68 -2.08
N HIS A 42 -16.29 8.64 -1.40
CA HIS A 42 -16.93 9.90 -1.03
C HIS A 42 -17.45 10.67 -2.26
N HIS A 43 -16.67 10.70 -3.34
CA HIS A 43 -17.12 11.30 -4.60
C HIS A 43 -18.31 10.57 -5.23
N LYS A 44 -18.33 9.24 -5.19
CA LYS A 44 -19.48 8.45 -5.61
C LYS A 44 -20.72 8.79 -4.78
N GLN A 45 -20.60 8.84 -3.45
CA GLN A 45 -21.70 9.21 -2.54
C GLN A 45 -22.21 10.65 -2.79
N SER A 46 -21.35 11.55 -3.25
CA SER A 46 -21.74 12.90 -3.67
C SER A 46 -22.48 12.95 -5.03
N GLY A 47 -22.70 11.80 -5.67
CA GLY A 47 -23.42 11.67 -6.94
C GLY A 47 -22.57 11.81 -8.19
N LYS A 48 -21.23 11.84 -8.07
CA LYS A 48 -20.35 11.90 -9.25
C LYS A 48 -20.31 10.57 -9.97
N SER A 49 -20.34 10.58 -11.30
CA SER A 49 -20.16 9.36 -12.08
C SER A 49 -18.68 8.96 -12.12
N LYS A 50 -18.42 7.68 -12.37
CA LYS A 50 -17.06 7.14 -12.50
C LYS A 50 -16.25 7.90 -13.57
N GLN A 51 -16.89 8.21 -14.69
CA GLN A 51 -16.27 8.94 -15.80
C GLN A 51 -15.86 10.36 -15.40
N ASP A 52 -16.69 11.05 -14.61
CA ASP A 52 -16.38 12.40 -14.12
C ASP A 52 -15.15 12.38 -13.20
N VAL A 53 -15.07 11.39 -12.32
CA VAL A 53 -13.93 11.22 -11.40
C VAL A 53 -12.65 10.88 -12.16
N GLU A 54 -12.70 9.95 -13.11
CA GLU A 54 -11.55 9.55 -13.95
C GLU A 54 -10.95 10.72 -14.75
N GLN A 55 -11.78 11.66 -15.21
CA GLN A 55 -11.35 12.80 -16.02
C GLN A 55 -10.86 13.99 -15.18
N THR A 56 -11.40 14.18 -13.98
CA THR A 56 -11.12 15.38 -13.17
C THR A 56 -9.85 15.22 -12.31
N MET A 57 -9.45 13.99 -12.00
CA MET A 57 -8.52 13.70 -10.89
C MET A 57 -7.11 13.29 -11.32
N ARG A 58 -6.80 13.23 -12.63
CA ARG A 58 -5.50 12.76 -13.12
C ARG A 58 -4.48 13.91 -13.17
N PRO A 59 -3.47 13.94 -12.28
CA PRO A 59 -2.47 15.03 -12.27
C PRO A 59 -1.56 14.91 -13.50
N GLU A 60 -1.25 16.03 -14.17
CA GLU A 60 -0.41 16.06 -15.37
C GLU A 60 1.02 15.53 -15.14
N PHE A 61 1.50 15.55 -13.90
CA PHE A 61 2.85 15.13 -13.51
C PHE A 61 2.88 13.83 -12.70
N ALA A 62 1.77 13.09 -12.66
CA ALA A 62 1.75 11.78 -12.02
C ALA A 62 2.56 10.76 -12.82
N ASN A 63 3.30 9.90 -12.11
CA ASN A 63 3.96 8.77 -12.75
C ASN A 63 2.95 7.65 -13.08
N ASP A 64 3.31 6.78 -14.02
CA ASP A 64 2.42 5.71 -14.51
C ASP A 64 1.99 4.74 -13.40
N GLU A 65 2.84 4.49 -12.42
CA GLU A 65 2.55 3.59 -11.30
C GLU A 65 1.48 4.16 -10.39
N PHE A 66 1.59 5.43 -10.04
CA PHE A 66 0.59 6.16 -9.27
C PHE A 66 -0.75 6.21 -10.02
N LEU A 67 -0.73 6.44 -11.34
CA LEU A 67 -1.94 6.43 -12.16
C LEU A 67 -2.65 5.06 -12.14
N ARG A 68 -1.90 3.95 -12.09
CA ARG A 68 -2.51 2.61 -11.94
C ARG A 68 -3.16 2.44 -10.57
N VAL A 69 -2.54 2.95 -9.50
CA VAL A 69 -3.11 2.93 -8.15
C VAL A 69 -4.40 3.74 -8.09
N VAL A 70 -4.41 4.94 -8.70
CA VAL A 70 -5.61 5.77 -8.85
C VAL A 70 -6.72 5.02 -9.59
N ASP A 71 -6.41 4.41 -10.73
CA ASP A 71 -7.39 3.65 -11.51
C ASP A 71 -7.95 2.47 -10.71
N LEU A 72 -7.10 1.75 -9.97
CA LEU A 72 -7.54 0.68 -9.08
C LEU A 72 -8.49 1.21 -7.99
N ALA A 73 -8.12 2.30 -7.31
CA ALA A 73 -8.92 2.88 -6.24
C ALA A 73 -10.29 3.38 -6.72
N ILE A 74 -10.34 4.05 -7.88
CA ILE A 74 -11.61 4.45 -8.50
C ILE A 74 -12.45 3.22 -8.81
N ASN A 75 -11.86 2.18 -9.41
CA ASN A 75 -12.61 0.97 -9.73
C ASN A 75 -13.19 0.34 -8.46
N LEU A 76 -12.40 0.18 -7.40
CA LEU A 76 -12.83 -0.38 -6.12
C LEU A 76 -13.98 0.43 -5.52
N ALA A 77 -13.85 1.75 -5.45
CA ALA A 77 -14.88 2.64 -4.88
C ALA A 77 -16.25 2.44 -5.54
N TYR A 78 -16.28 2.26 -6.87
CA TYR A 78 -17.52 2.05 -7.62
C TYR A 78 -18.08 0.63 -7.57
N THR A 79 -17.40 -0.32 -6.90
CA THR A 79 -17.94 -1.67 -6.64
C THR A 79 -18.71 -1.78 -5.33
N PHE A 80 -18.41 -0.95 -4.33
CA PHE A 80 -19.10 -0.97 -3.03
C PHE A 80 -20.51 -0.38 -3.13
N PRO A 81 -21.48 -0.85 -2.33
CA PRO A 81 -22.80 -0.23 -2.24
C PRO A 81 -22.72 1.14 -1.53
N ASP A 82 -23.67 2.05 -1.81
CA ASP A 82 -23.61 3.46 -1.38
C ASP A 82 -23.95 3.71 0.10
N ASP A 83 -24.43 2.69 0.81
CA ASP A 83 -24.91 2.75 2.19
C ASP A 83 -23.83 2.44 3.23
N LEU A 84 -22.62 2.10 2.79
CA LEU A 84 -21.49 1.87 3.69
C LEU A 84 -20.85 3.20 4.14
N PRO A 85 -20.36 3.29 5.40
CA PRO A 85 -19.49 4.38 5.80
C PRO A 85 -18.12 4.24 5.12
N GLU A 86 -17.49 5.38 4.80
CA GLU A 86 -16.18 5.48 4.15
C GLU A 86 -15.11 4.64 4.87
N GLU A 87 -15.02 4.77 6.20
CA GLU A 87 -14.07 3.99 7.02
C GLU A 87 -14.24 2.47 6.86
N ALA A 88 -15.47 1.97 6.67
CA ALA A 88 -15.70 0.55 6.46
C ALA A 88 -15.27 0.10 5.06
N VAL A 89 -15.30 0.99 4.06
CA VAL A 89 -14.76 0.73 2.73
C VAL A 89 -13.24 0.66 2.79
N GLU A 90 -12.60 1.65 3.42
CA GLU A 90 -11.14 1.68 3.60
C GLU A 90 -10.62 0.43 4.31
N GLN A 91 -11.24 0.04 5.43
CA GLN A 91 -10.85 -1.16 6.17
C GLN A 91 -11.02 -2.45 5.37
N GLN A 92 -12.06 -2.54 4.54
CA GLN A 92 -12.28 -3.72 3.68
C GLN A 92 -11.24 -3.79 2.57
N VAL A 93 -10.93 -2.65 1.94
CA VAL A 93 -9.93 -2.55 0.88
C VAL A 93 -8.54 -2.86 1.44
N PHE A 94 -8.18 -2.29 2.60
CA PHE A 94 -6.92 -2.54 3.27
C PHE A 94 -6.72 -4.04 3.54
N LYS A 95 -7.68 -4.68 4.23
CA LYS A 95 -7.63 -6.12 4.53
C LYS A 95 -7.58 -6.97 3.26
N GLY A 96 -8.33 -6.59 2.23
CA GLY A 96 -8.32 -7.27 0.95
C GLY A 96 -6.97 -7.16 0.24
N CYS A 97 -6.33 -5.99 0.31
CA CYS A 97 -4.99 -5.76 -0.23
C CYS A 97 -3.93 -6.62 0.46
N GLU A 98 -3.90 -6.62 1.81
CA GLU A 98 -2.97 -7.45 2.59
C GLU A 98 -3.10 -8.94 2.22
N GLN A 99 -4.32 -9.43 2.00
CA GLN A 99 -4.56 -10.84 1.65
C GLN A 99 -4.03 -11.23 0.27
N HIS A 100 -3.87 -10.28 -0.66
CA HIS A 100 -3.38 -10.55 -2.03
C HIS A 100 -1.87 -10.26 -2.18
N GLN A 101 -1.20 -9.80 -1.12
CA GLN A 101 0.25 -9.56 -1.11
C GLN A 101 1.07 -10.81 -0.72
N HIS A 102 0.42 -11.92 -0.38
CA HIS A 102 1.03 -13.21 -0.02
C HIS A 102 0.75 -14.30 -1.05
#